data_AF-A0A7S3ET72-F1
#
_entry.id   AF-A0A7S3ET72-F1
#
_cell.length_a   1.000
_cell.length_b   1.000
_cell.length_c   1.000
_cell.angle_alpha   90.00
_cell.angle_beta   90.00
_cell.angle_gamma   90.00
#
_symmetry.space_group_name_H-M   'P 1'
#
loop_
_entity.id
_entity.type
_entity.pdbx_description
1 polymer ?
#
loop_
_entity_poly.entity_id
_entity_poly.type
_entity_poly.pdbx_seq_one_letter_code
_entity_poly.pdbx_strand_id
1 'polypeptide(L)'
;GGSAICEHGRQQYHCKECGGSAICEHGRRRYFCKECGGKGICEHGRERRYCKECGGKGICEHGRERYKCKECGGSAICEHGRRRYFCKECGGKGICEHGRERRYCKECGGKGICEHGR
;
A
#
# COMPACT_ATOMS: atom_id res chain seq x y z
N GLY A 1 24.67 19.41 -2.87
CA GLY A 1 24.34 18.38 -3.86
C GLY A 1 22.85 18.20 -3.89
N GLY A 2 22.15 18.93 -4.77
CA GLY A 2 20.70 18.84 -4.90
C GLY A 2 20.36 17.72 -5.89
N SER A 3 19.52 16.79 -5.48
CA SER A 3 18.99 15.75 -6.35
C SER A 3 18.16 16.42 -7.45
N ALA A 4 18.73 16.52 -8.66
CA ALA A 4 18.02 17.07 -9.81
C ALA A 4 16.68 16.34 -9.99
N ILE A 5 15.62 17.10 -10.18
CA ILE A 5 14.32 16.55 -10.61
C ILE A 5 14.46 16.26 -12.10
N CYS A 6 14.16 15.03 -12.52
CA CYS A 6 14.18 14.68 -13.95
C CYS A 6 12.87 15.11 -14.63
N GLU A 7 12.82 15.00 -15.96
CA GLU A 7 11.63 15.31 -16.78
C GLU A 7 10.36 14.56 -16.35
N HIS A 8 10.52 13.40 -15.69
CA HIS A 8 9.43 12.61 -15.13
C HIS A 8 8.85 13.17 -13.81
N GLY A 9 9.32 14.34 -13.37
CA GLY A 9 8.91 14.99 -12.12
C GLY A 9 9.37 14.27 -10.85
N ARG A 10 10.35 13.37 -10.95
CA ARG A 10 10.89 12.58 -9.82
C ARG A 10 12.32 12.99 -9.54
N GLN A 11 12.78 12.84 -8.30
CA GLN A 11 14.21 12.95 -7.99
C GLN A 11 14.98 11.91 -8.83
N GLN A 12 16.01 12.35 -9.56
CA GLN A 12 16.73 11.56 -10.56
C GLN A 12 17.19 10.20 -10.02
N TYR A 13 17.76 10.19 -8.81
CA TYR A 13 18.25 8.96 -8.17
C TYR A 13 17.14 7.96 -7.79
N HIS A 14 15.88 8.41 -7.68
CA HIS A 14 14.70 7.58 -7.44
C HIS A 14 13.90 7.26 -8.71
N CYS A 15 14.26 7.85 -9.86
CA CYS A 15 13.51 7.65 -11.10
C CYS A 15 13.87 6.32 -11.75
N LYS A 16 12.88 5.45 -11.92
CA LYS A 16 13.04 4.16 -12.61
C LYS A 16 13.32 4.34 -14.11
N GLU A 17 12.63 5.27 -14.75
CA GLU A 17 12.78 5.55 -16.20
C GLU A 17 14.19 6.09 -16.51
N CYS A 18 14.78 6.86 -15.59
CA CYS A 18 16.15 7.37 -15.75
C CYS A 18 17.24 6.41 -15.24
N GLY A 19 16.90 5.19 -14.82
CA GLY A 19 17.88 4.26 -14.23
C GLY A 19 18.52 4.76 -12.93
N GLY A 20 17.78 5.54 -12.13
CA GLY A 20 18.28 6.18 -10.92
C GLY A 20 18.98 5.21 -9.97
N SER A 21 20.05 5.66 -9.32
CA SER A 21 20.95 4.81 -8.52
C SER A 21 20.28 4.08 -7.35
N ALA A 22 19.12 4.55 -6.87
CA ALA A 22 18.35 3.84 -5.84
C ALA A 22 17.54 2.66 -6.40
N ILE A 23 17.48 2.48 -7.72
CA ILE A 23 16.77 1.38 -8.39
C ILE A 23 17.79 0.27 -8.71
N CYS A 24 17.40 -0.99 -8.50
CA CYS A 24 18.21 -2.15 -8.88
C CYS A 24 17.84 -2.64 -10.28
N GLU A 25 18.61 -3.58 -10.80
CA GLU A 25 18.35 -4.28 -12.08
C GLU A 25 16.96 -4.93 -12.14
N HIS A 26 16.42 -5.38 -11.01
CA HIS A 26 15.05 -5.90 -10.90
C HIS A 26 13.96 -4.82 -11.03
N GLY A 27 14.34 -3.56 -11.27
CA GLY A 27 13.41 -2.43 -11.40
C GLY A 27 12.68 -2.07 -10.11
N ARG A 28 13.22 -2.48 -8.95
CA ARG A 28 12.71 -2.18 -7.60
C ARG A 28 13.64 -1.20 -6.89
N ARG A 29 13.17 -0.50 -5.86
CA ARG A 29 14.06 0.28 -4.98
C ARG A 29 15.01 -0.69 -4.26
N ARG A 30 16.33 -0.47 -4.36
CA ARG A 30 17.39 -1.30 -3.75
C ARG A 30 17.12 -1.60 -2.28
N TYR A 31 16.69 -0.59 -1.53
CA TYR A 31 16.37 -0.74 -0.11
C TYR A 31 15.28 -1.79 0.17
N PHE A 32 14.32 -1.98 -0.73
CA PHE A 32 13.21 -2.94 -0.57
C PHE A 32 13.31 -4.16 -1.50
N CYS A 33 14.43 -4.34 -2.21
CA CYS A 33 14.60 -5.45 -3.13
C CYS A 33 15.08 -6.69 -2.38
N LYS A 34 14.26 -7.75 -2.34
CA LYS A 34 14.61 -9.03 -1.69
C LYS A 34 15.79 -9.72 -2.38
N GLU A 35 15.82 -9.74 -3.71
CA GLU A 35 16.90 -10.38 -4.49
C GLU A 35 18.26 -9.69 -4.26
N CYS A 36 18.27 -8.38 -4.05
CA CYS A 36 19.49 -7.64 -3.75
C CYS A 36 19.84 -7.60 -2.23
N GLY A 37 19.11 -8.32 -1.37
CA GLY A 37 19.34 -8.27 0.08
C GLY A 37 19.05 -6.89 0.70
N GLY A 38 18.09 -6.15 0.16
CA GLY A 38 17.76 -4.79 0.57
C GLY A 38 17.51 -4.65 2.08
N LYS A 39 18.13 -3.65 2.71
CA LYS A 39 18.09 -3.41 4.16
C LYS A 39 16.68 -3.19 4.73
N GLY A 40 15.71 -2.83 3.91
CA GLY A 40 14.30 -2.68 4.28
C GLY A 40 13.56 -4.01 4.43
N ILE A 41 14.13 -5.12 3.98
CA ILE A 41 13.56 -6.47 4.11
C ILE A 41 14.26 -7.20 5.28
N CYS A 42 13.50 -7.95 6.08
CA CYS A 42 14.05 -8.82 7.13
C CYS A 42 14.34 -10.23 6.61
N GLU A 43 14.97 -11.06 7.43
CA GLU A 43 15.25 -12.48 7.14
C GLU A 43 13.98 -13.28 6.81
N HIS A 44 12.83 -12.90 7.40
CA HIS A 44 11.52 -13.48 7.08
C HIS A 44 10.97 -13.09 5.69
N GLY A 45 11.72 -12.30 4.91
CA GLY A 45 11.31 -11.85 3.58
C GLY A 45 10.19 -10.80 3.59
N ARG A 46 9.89 -10.20 4.74
CA ARG A 46 8.88 -9.14 4.93
C ARG A 46 9.57 -7.78 5.03
N GLU A 47 8.86 -6.69 4.71
CA GLU A 47 9.37 -5.35 5.02
C GLU A 47 9.52 -5.21 6.54
N ARG A 48 10.70 -4.79 7.03
CA ARG A 48 11.04 -4.76 8.46
C ARG A 48 9.99 -4.06 9.31
N ARG A 49 9.44 -2.94 8.80
CA ARG A 49 8.42 -2.17 9.50
C ARG A 49 7.11 -2.94 9.70
N TYR A 50 6.82 -3.94 8.88
CA TYR A 50 5.61 -4.77 8.92
C TYR A 50 5.92 -6.24 9.30
N CYS A 51 7.10 -6.53 9.85
CA CYS A 51 7.42 -7.87 10.33
C CYS A 51 7.12 -7.96 11.84
N LYS A 52 6.19 -8.85 12.21
CA LYS A 52 5.82 -9.06 13.62
C LYS A 52 6.96 -9.68 14.42
N GLU A 53 7.65 -10.67 13.85
CA GLU A 53 8.80 -11.35 14.50
C GLU A 53 9.95 -10.38 14.77
N CYS A 54 10.16 -9.39 13.90
CA CYS A 54 11.19 -8.36 14.10
C CYS A 54 10.72 -7.15 14.93
N GLY A 55 9.52 -7.16 15.52
CA GLY A 55 8.99 -6.03 16.28
C GLY A 55 8.75 -4.77 15.43
N GLY A 56 8.38 -4.94 14.16
CA GLY A 56 8.19 -3.85 13.21
C GLY A 56 7.23 -2.77 13.71
N LYS A 57 7.68 -1.51 13.72
CA LYS A 57 6.92 -0.35 14.22
C LYS A 57 5.58 -0.11 13.50
N GLY A 58 5.40 -0.67 12.30
CA GLY A 58 4.16 -0.60 11.54
C GLY A 58 3.06 -1.54 12.04
N ILE A 59 3.34 -2.41 13.01
CA ILE A 59 2.37 -3.30 13.65
C ILE A 59 2.05 -2.78 15.07
N CYS A 60 0.78 -2.78 15.45
CA CYS A 60 0.34 -2.45 16.82
C CYS A 60 0.37 -3.69 17.74
N GLU A 61 0.15 -3.47 19.03
CA GLU A 61 0.03 -4.54 20.03
C GLU A 61 -1.07 -5.56 19.69
N HIS A 62 -2.13 -5.14 18.99
CA HIS A 62 -3.19 -6.03 18.47
C HIS A 62 -2.73 -6.92 17.31
N GLY A 63 -1.46 -6.87 16.89
CA GLY A 63 -0.92 -7.66 15.77
C GLY A 63 -1.40 -7.22 14.38
N ARG A 64 -2.01 -6.03 14.27
CA ARG A 64 -2.55 -5.45 13.02
C ARG A 64 -1.62 -4.34 12.53
N GLU A 65 -1.62 -4.06 11.22
CA GLU A 65 -0.96 -2.84 10.70
C GLU A 65 -1.56 -1.60 11.39
N ARG A 66 -0.72 -0.77 12.03
CA ARG A 66 -1.17 0.35 12.88
C ARG A 66 -2.19 1.24 12.20
N TYR A 67 -1.92 1.62 10.95
CA TYR A 67 -2.81 2.52 10.20
C TYR A 67 -4.16 1.88 9.84
N LYS A 68 -4.29 0.54 9.88
CA LYS A 68 -5.54 -0.19 9.66
C LYS A 68 -6.21 -0.62 10.97
N CYS A 69 -5.58 -0.42 12.12
CA CYS A 69 -6.10 -0.89 13.40
C CYS A 69 -7.18 0.07 13.92
N LYS A 70 -8.40 -0.44 14.14
CA LYS A 70 -9.52 0.33 14.68
C LYS A 70 -9.29 0.75 16.12
N GLU A 71 -8.79 -0.16 16.96
CA GLU A 71 -8.51 0.09 18.38
C GLU A 71 -7.44 1.18 18.57
N CYS A 72 -6.45 1.25 17.68
CA CYS A 72 -5.42 2.29 17.72
C CYS A 72 -5.82 3.59 16.98
N GLY A 73 -7.05 3.71 16.48
CA GLY A 73 -7.47 4.88 15.69
C GLY A 73 -6.66 5.09 14.42
N GLY A 74 -6.23 3.99 13.77
CA GLY A 74 -5.36 4.03 12.60
C GLY A 74 -5.90 4.93 11.49
N SER A 75 -5.01 5.61 10.75
CA SER A 75 -5.39 6.63 9.77
C SER A 75 -6.30 6.15 8.63
N ALA A 76 -6.33 4.85 8.32
CA ALA A 76 -7.27 4.29 7.36
C ALA A 76 -8.67 4.09 7.93
N ILE A 77 -8.90 4.33 9.22
CA ILE A 77 -10.20 4.26 9.88
C ILE A 77 -10.79 5.67 9.94
N CYS A 78 -12.06 5.82 9.58
CA CYS A 78 -12.80 7.07 9.70
C CYS A 78 -13.47 7.19 11.07
N GLU A 79 -14.03 8.36 11.35
CA GLU A 79 -14.81 8.63 12.57
C GLU A 79 -16.00 7.67 12.76
N HIS A 80 -16.59 7.17 11.67
CA HIS A 80 -17.64 6.13 11.69
C HIS A 80 -17.12 4.73 12.09
N GLY A 81 -15.83 4.59 12.41
CA GLY A 81 -15.22 3.31 12.79
C GLY A 81 -15.11 2.29 11.64
N ARG A 82 -15.26 2.74 10.39
CA ARG A 82 -15.12 1.96 9.15
C ARG A 82 -13.79 2.28 8.48
N ARG A 83 -13.32 1.41 7.57
CA ARG A 83 -12.18 1.78 6.70
C ARG A 83 -12.62 2.92 5.77
N ARG A 84 -11.89 4.03 5.74
CA ARG A 84 -12.15 5.22 4.90
C ARG A 84 -12.45 4.86 3.46
N TYR A 85 -11.68 3.91 2.89
CA TYR A 85 -11.88 3.44 1.52
C TYR A 85 -13.28 2.86 1.29
N PHE A 86 -13.89 2.21 2.28
CA PHE A 86 -15.21 1.60 2.22
C PHE A 86 -16.27 2.38 3.01
N CYS A 87 -16.03 3.65 3.33
CA CYS A 87 -16.99 4.47 4.06
C CYS A 87 -17.75 5.38 3.09
N LYS A 88 -19.03 5.09 2.86
CA LYS A 88 -19.89 5.88 1.96
C LYS A 88 -20.02 7.32 2.43
N GLU A 89 -20.18 7.54 3.73
CA GLU A 89 -20.31 8.86 4.36
C GLU A 89 -19.04 9.72 4.16
N CYS A 90 -17.87 9.09 4.10
CA CYS A 90 -16.61 9.78 3.80
C CYS A 90 -16.27 9.85 2.30
N GLY A 91 -17.18 9.47 1.39
CA GLY A 91 -16.90 9.42 -0.05
C GLY A 91 -15.85 8.36 -0.43
N GLY A 92 -15.79 7.26 0.31
CA GLY A 92 -14.83 6.19 0.13
C GLY A 92 -14.84 5.60 -1.29
N LYS A 93 -13.66 5.56 -1.93
CA LYS A 93 -13.49 5.11 -3.32
C LYS A 93 -13.79 3.62 -3.56
N GLY A 94 -13.96 2.83 -2.51
CA GLY A 94 -14.29 1.41 -2.58
C GLY A 94 -15.77 1.13 -2.82
N ILE A 95 -16.64 2.12 -2.61
CA ILE A 95 -18.08 2.02 -2.88
C ILE A 95 -18.38 2.76 -4.19
N CYS A 96 -19.22 2.19 -5.04
CA CYS A 96 -19.71 2.83 -6.26
C CYS A 96 -20.92 3.72 -5.97
N GLU A 97 -21.36 4.48 -6.98
CA GLU A 97 -22.59 5.29 -6.90
C GLU A 97 -23.84 4.46 -6.59
N HIS A 98 -23.88 3.19 -7.01
CA HIS A 98 -24.95 2.24 -6.68
C HIS A 98 -24.94 1.76 -5.22
N GLY A 99 -24.01 2.24 -4.38
CA GLY A 99 -23.91 1.87 -2.97
C GLY A 99 -23.33 0.48 -2.70
N ARG A 100 -22.81 -0.20 -3.72
CA ARG A 100 -22.16 -1.52 -3.63
C ARG A 100 -20.64 -1.37 -3.61
N GLU A 101 -19.91 -2.35 -3.07
CA GLU A 101 -18.45 -2.38 -3.26
C GLU A 101 -18.12 -2.48 -4.75
N ARG A 102 -17.23 -1.62 -5.25
CA ARG A 102 -16.88 -1.55 -6.68
C ARG A 102 -16.45 -2.88 -7.25
N ARG A 103 -15.72 -3.68 -6.46
CA ARG A 103 -15.25 -5.01 -6.87
C ARG A 103 -16.39 -5.99 -7.17
N TYR A 104 -17.56 -5.81 -6.56
CA TYR A 104 -18.74 -6.69 -6.72
C TYR A 104 -19.90 -5.99 -7.43
N CYS A 105 -19.70 -4.77 -7.95
CA CYS A 105 -20.75 -4.05 -8.67
C CYS A 105 -20.75 -4.44 -10.15
N LYS A 106 -21.79 -5.16 -10.59
CA LYS A 106 -21.95 -5.60 -11.98
C LYS A 106 -22.02 -4.44 -12.96
N GLU A 107 -22.77 -3.39 -12.60
CA GLU A 107 -22.91 -2.17 -13.40
C GLU A 107 -21.57 -1.43 -13.58
N CYS A 108 -20.64 -1.57 -12.64
CA CYS A 108 -19.30 -0.99 -12.74
C CYS A 108 -18.25 -1.95 -13.31
N GLY A 109 -18.64 -3.13 -13.82
CA GLY A 109 -17.69 -4.14 -14.32
C GLY A 109 -16.76 -4.69 -13.23
N GLY A 110 -17.28 -4.89 -12.02
CA GLY A 110 -16.52 -5.33 -10.86
C GLY A 110 -15.73 -6.62 -11.12
N LYS A 111 -14.40 -6.56 -10.92
CA LYS A 111 -13.47 -7.68 -11.16
C LYS A 111 -13.61 -8.86 -10.19
N GLY A 112 -14.41 -8.71 -9.14
CA GLY A 112 -14.71 -9.76 -8.16
C GLY A 112 -15.95 -10.58 -8.50
N ILE A 113 -16.61 -10.30 -9.62
CA ILE A 113 -17.80 -11.04 -10.07
C ILE A 113 -17.31 -12.16 -10.98
N CYS A 114 -17.36 -13.40 -10.50
CA CYS A 114 -17.12 -14.54 -11.38
C CYS A 114 -18.34 -14.77 -12.30
N GLU A 115 -18.18 -15.60 -13.33
CA GLU A 115 -19.24 -15.91 -14.31
C GLU A 115 -20.54 -16.42 -13.65
N HIS A 116 -20.44 -16.93 -12.41
CA HIS A 116 -21.56 -17.39 -11.60
C HIS A 116 -22.26 -16.30 -10.78
N GLY A 117 -21.92 -15.02 -10.98
CA GLY A 117 -22.62 -13.89 -10.38
C GLY A 117 -22.45 -13.72 -8.87
N ARG A 118 -21.41 -14.32 -8.28
CA ARG A 118 -21.03 -14.18 -6.85
C ARG A 118 -19.57 -13.82 -6.70
#